data_AF-A0A8T4GIF7-F1
#
_entry.id   AF-A0A8T4GIF7-F1
#
_cell.length_a   1.000
_cell.length_b   1.000
_cell.length_c   1.000
_cell.angle_alpha   90.00
_cell.angle_beta   90.00
_cell.angle_gamma   90.00
#
_symmetry.space_group_name_H-M   'P 1'
#
loop_
_entity.id
_entity.type
_entity.pdbx_description
1 polymer ?
#
loop_
_entity_poly.entity_id
_entity_poly.type
_entity_poly.pdbx_seq_one_letter_code
_entity_poly.pdbx_strand_id
1 'polypeptide(L)'
;MTVVSVSMPEALLDRIDEFSEEHGYTGRSEVVREASRNLLGEFEDAKLEDRRLMAVVTVLFDYETTSVEERMIRLRHEHEGLVASNFHSHVGGQYCMELFVLEGSLEDISSFVGKVRATKDTLTVDYSVTPVDEFGSGPLGAANAHEHGGHGSHDADTETADADTETADADTND
;
A
#
# COMPACT_ATOMS: atom_id res chain seq x y z
N MET A 1 29.43 12.16 -17.72
CA MET A 1 28.71 11.16 -16.90
C MET A 1 28.41 11.83 -15.57
N THR A 2 27.14 11.92 -15.18
CA THR A 2 26.75 12.49 -13.88
C THR A 2 26.92 11.43 -12.80
N VAL A 3 27.48 11.80 -11.64
CA VAL A 3 27.66 10.90 -10.50
C VAL A 3 26.74 11.38 -9.37
N VAL A 4 25.98 10.45 -8.80
CA VAL A 4 25.07 10.70 -7.67
C VAL A 4 25.48 9.75 -6.53
N SER A 5 25.49 10.26 -5.30
CA SER A 5 25.70 9.45 -4.10
C SER A 5 24.36 9.23 -3.40
N VAL A 6 24.08 7.99 -3.00
CA VAL A 6 22.80 7.59 -2.39
C VAL A 6 23.09 6.83 -1.10
N SER A 7 22.32 7.07 -0.05
CA SER A 7 22.39 6.30 1.20
C SER A 7 21.43 5.12 1.14
N MET A 8 21.84 3.95 1.60
CA MET A 8 21.00 2.75 1.67
C MET A 8 21.46 1.82 2.80
N PRO A 9 20.58 0.95 3.33
CA PRO A 9 20.95 -0.07 4.31
C PRO A 9 21.99 -1.05 3.74
N GLU A 10 22.94 -1.51 4.56
CA GLU A 10 23.98 -2.47 4.14
C GLU A 10 23.36 -3.75 3.54
N ALA A 11 22.32 -4.28 4.17
CA ALA A 11 21.63 -5.47 3.66
C ALA A 11 21.04 -5.29 2.24
N LEU A 12 20.66 -4.07 1.85
CA LEU A 12 20.20 -3.81 0.49
C LEU A 12 21.36 -3.75 -0.50
N LEU A 13 22.50 -3.19 -0.09
CA LEU A 13 23.72 -3.16 -0.89
C LEU A 13 24.19 -4.58 -1.20
N ASP A 14 24.21 -5.46 -0.20
CA ASP A 14 24.63 -6.86 -0.35
C ASP A 14 23.73 -7.62 -1.33
N ARG A 15 22.41 -7.40 -1.27
CA ARG A 15 21.47 -8.00 -2.23
C ARG A 15 21.68 -7.50 -3.66
N ILE A 16 22.04 -6.23 -3.84
CA ILE A 16 22.35 -5.68 -5.17
C ILE A 16 23.62 -6.32 -5.74
N ASP A 17 24.62 -6.57 -4.90
CA ASP A 17 25.85 -7.24 -5.31
C ASP A 17 25.59 -8.68 -5.75
N GLU A 18 24.90 -9.45 -4.92
CA GLU A 18 24.53 -10.83 -5.25
C GLU A 18 23.73 -10.90 -6.56
N PHE A 19 22.73 -10.02 -6.71
CA PHE A 19 21.93 -9.94 -7.93
C PHE A 19 22.77 -9.57 -9.16
N SER A 20 23.72 -8.63 -9.01
CA SER A 20 24.63 -8.21 -10.09
C SER A 20 25.48 -9.39 -10.57
N GLU A 21 26.03 -10.17 -9.65
CA GLU A 21 26.89 -11.33 -9.97
C GLU A 21 26.09 -12.46 -10.61
N GLU A 22 24.92 -12.80 -10.06
CA GLU A 22 24.08 -13.91 -10.54
C GLU A 22 23.54 -13.65 -11.96
N HIS A 23 23.21 -12.40 -12.28
CA HIS A 23 22.56 -12.02 -13.54
C HIS A 23 23.53 -11.44 -14.58
N GLY A 24 24.84 -11.45 -14.30
CA GLY A 24 25.89 -11.08 -15.26
C GLY A 24 26.01 -9.57 -15.55
N TYR A 25 25.58 -8.72 -14.62
CA TYR A 25 25.73 -7.27 -14.75
C TYR A 25 27.20 -6.85 -14.54
N THR A 26 27.61 -5.77 -15.20
CA THR A 26 28.99 -5.26 -15.11
C THR A 26 29.29 -4.54 -13.78
N GLY A 27 28.27 -4.33 -12.94
CA GLY A 27 28.38 -3.85 -11.56
C GLY A 27 27.11 -3.14 -11.07
N ARG A 28 27.13 -2.72 -9.80
CA ARG A 28 26.00 -2.06 -9.11
C ARG A 28 25.36 -0.92 -9.91
N SER A 29 26.17 -0.07 -10.54
CA SER A 29 25.67 1.09 -11.29
C SER A 29 24.81 0.70 -12.49
N GLU A 30 25.04 -0.48 -13.09
CA GLU A 30 24.21 -0.97 -14.17
C GLU A 30 22.85 -1.42 -13.66
N VAL A 31 22.83 -2.22 -12.59
CA VAL A 31 21.61 -2.66 -11.89
C VAL A 31 20.76 -1.46 -11.46
N VAL A 32 21.36 -0.49 -10.75
CA VAL A 32 20.65 0.70 -10.27
C VAL A 32 20.06 1.52 -11.41
N ARG A 33 20.80 1.64 -12.53
CA ARG A 33 20.36 2.41 -13.68
C ARG A 33 19.24 1.71 -14.44
N GLU A 34 19.29 0.38 -14.58
CA GLU A 34 18.19 -0.39 -15.16
C GLU A 34 16.95 -0.33 -14.27
N ALA A 35 17.10 -0.56 -12.96
CA ALA A 35 16.01 -0.41 -12.00
C ALA A 35 15.38 0.99 -12.05
N SER A 36 16.21 2.04 -12.16
CA SER A 36 15.72 3.42 -12.30
C SER A 36 14.94 3.62 -13.60
N ARG A 37 15.38 3.04 -14.73
CA ARG A 37 14.65 3.13 -15.99
C ARG A 37 13.34 2.35 -15.97
N ASN A 38 13.34 1.16 -15.39
CA ASN A 38 12.12 0.37 -15.24
C ASN A 38 11.12 1.10 -14.34
N LEU A 39 11.58 1.68 -13.23
CA LEU A 39 10.73 2.45 -12.32
C LEU A 39 10.19 3.73 -12.97
N LEU A 40 11.03 4.48 -13.70
CA LEU A 40 10.60 5.71 -14.38
C LEU A 40 9.70 5.42 -15.59
N GLY A 41 9.99 4.34 -16.33
CA GLY A 41 9.22 3.90 -17.49
C GLY A 41 7.88 3.23 -17.16
N GLU A 42 7.66 2.86 -15.90
CA GLU A 42 6.48 2.12 -15.44
C GLU A 42 5.15 2.81 -15.76
N PHE A 43 5.15 4.14 -15.82
CA PHE A 43 3.99 4.96 -16.19
C PHE A 43 4.20 5.80 -17.46
N GLU A 44 5.33 5.63 -18.16
CA GLU A 44 5.65 6.35 -19.40
C GLU A 44 5.46 5.47 -20.65
N ASP A 45 4.88 4.27 -20.51
CA ASP A 45 4.60 3.41 -21.65
C ASP A 45 3.51 4.06 -22.52
N ALA A 46 3.93 4.60 -23.67
CA ALA A 46 3.04 5.17 -24.70
C ALA A 46 1.93 4.21 -25.15
N LYS A 47 2.04 2.90 -24.88
CA LYS A 47 0.96 1.92 -25.12
C LYS A 47 -0.19 1.97 -24.13
N LEU A 48 -0.03 2.69 -23.01
CA LEU A 48 -1.01 2.88 -21.95
C LEU A 48 -1.69 4.25 -22.04
N GLU A 49 -1.06 5.21 -22.72
CA GLU A 49 -1.60 6.56 -22.93
C GLU A 49 -2.95 6.51 -23.68
N ASP A 50 -3.89 7.38 -23.29
CA ASP A 50 -5.25 7.51 -23.84
C ASP A 50 -6.12 6.23 -23.82
N ARG A 51 -5.75 5.22 -23.02
CA ARG A 51 -6.53 3.99 -22.84
C ARG A 51 -7.27 3.96 -21.52
N ARG A 52 -8.33 3.14 -21.46
CA ARG A 52 -8.96 2.77 -20.19
C ARG A 52 -8.14 1.65 -19.56
N LEU A 53 -7.67 1.89 -18.34
CA LEU A 53 -6.79 0.99 -17.63
C LEU A 53 -7.47 0.45 -16.38
N MET A 54 -7.07 -0.74 -15.98
CA MET A 54 -7.31 -1.27 -14.64
C MET A 54 -5.96 -1.45 -13.95
N ALA A 55 -5.89 -1.11 -12.68
CA ALA A 55 -4.71 -1.36 -11.87
C ALA A 55 -5.06 -2.07 -10.57
N VAL A 56 -4.16 -2.94 -10.12
CA VAL A 56 -4.19 -3.52 -8.78
C VAL A 56 -3.04 -2.92 -8.01
N VAL A 57 -3.32 -2.26 -6.88
CA VAL A 57 -2.31 -1.71 -5.97
C VAL A 57 -2.40 -2.45 -4.65
N THR A 58 -1.30 -3.04 -4.19
CA THR A 58 -1.20 -3.75 -2.91
C THR A 58 -0.26 -2.99 -1.99
N VAL A 59 -0.71 -2.74 -0.77
CA VAL A 59 0.01 -2.00 0.26
C VAL A 59 0.11 -2.89 1.48
N LEU A 60 1.31 -3.08 2.01
CA LEU A 60 1.53 -3.72 3.30
C LEU A 60 2.04 -2.68 4.28
N PHE A 61 1.46 -2.60 5.47
CA PHE A 61 1.87 -1.67 6.52
C PHE A 61 1.61 -2.25 7.91
N ASP A 62 2.23 -1.66 8.92
CA ASP A 62 2.03 -2.02 10.33
C ASP A 62 0.78 -1.33 10.88
N TYR A 63 -0.17 -2.11 11.44
CA TYR A 63 -1.43 -1.54 11.92
C TYR A 63 -1.32 -0.81 13.25
N GLU A 64 -0.22 -0.99 14.00
CA GLU A 64 0.03 -0.20 15.21
C GLU A 64 0.26 1.29 14.86
N THR A 65 0.51 1.60 13.58
CA THR A 65 0.68 2.96 13.07
C THR A 65 -0.64 3.55 12.54
N THR A 66 -1.38 4.25 13.43
CA THR A 66 -2.67 4.88 13.10
C THR A 66 -2.60 5.85 11.90
N SER A 67 -1.46 6.50 11.67
CA SER A 67 -1.30 7.48 10.59
C SER A 67 -1.40 6.87 9.18
N VAL A 68 -0.97 5.61 9.00
CA VAL A 68 -1.06 4.94 7.69
C VAL A 68 -2.48 4.53 7.41
N GLU A 69 -3.15 3.98 8.41
CA GLU A 69 -4.55 3.56 8.31
C GLU A 69 -5.47 4.74 7.97
N GLU A 70 -5.35 5.86 8.69
CA GLU A 70 -6.09 7.09 8.39
C GLU A 70 -5.80 7.59 6.97
N ARG A 71 -4.55 7.48 6.53
CA ARG A 71 -4.16 7.90 5.18
C ARG A 71 -4.77 6.99 4.11
N MET A 72 -4.78 5.66 4.32
CA MET A 72 -5.41 4.72 3.39
C MET A 72 -6.93 4.95 3.31
N ILE A 73 -7.60 5.13 4.45
CA ILE A 73 -9.03 5.51 4.50
C ILE A 73 -9.27 6.76 3.66
N ARG A 74 -8.46 7.81 3.89
CA ARG A 74 -8.61 9.07 3.17
C ARG A 74 -8.36 8.90 1.67
N LEU A 75 -7.39 8.09 1.27
CA LEU A 75 -7.13 7.80 -0.14
C LEU A 75 -8.30 7.08 -0.81
N ARG A 76 -8.97 6.16 -0.11
CA ARG A 76 -10.22 5.53 -0.59
C ARG A 76 -11.29 6.57 -0.87
N HIS A 77 -11.57 7.44 0.10
CA HIS A 77 -12.64 8.43 0.01
C HIS A 77 -12.35 9.53 -1.02
N GLU A 78 -11.10 10.00 -1.09
CA GLU A 78 -10.69 11.03 -2.07
C GLU A 78 -10.74 10.54 -3.52
N HIS A 79 -10.74 9.22 -3.74
CA HIS A 79 -10.68 8.60 -5.07
C HIS A 79 -11.80 7.59 -5.30
N GLU A 80 -12.97 7.76 -4.68
CA GLU A 80 -14.14 6.87 -4.85
C GLU A 80 -14.53 6.65 -6.32
N GLY A 81 -14.29 7.64 -7.20
CA GLY A 81 -14.54 7.52 -8.63
C GLY A 81 -13.49 6.70 -9.42
N LEU A 82 -12.31 6.48 -8.84
CA LEU A 82 -11.21 5.71 -9.42
C LEU A 82 -11.10 4.31 -8.79
N VAL A 83 -11.40 4.19 -7.49
CA VAL A 83 -11.34 2.93 -6.73
C VAL A 83 -12.60 2.10 -7.03
N ALA A 84 -12.48 1.13 -7.94
CA ALA A 84 -13.55 0.19 -8.26
C ALA A 84 -13.85 -0.77 -7.11
N SER A 85 -12.82 -1.18 -6.35
CA SER A 85 -12.97 -1.92 -5.10
C SER A 85 -11.75 -1.79 -4.21
N ASN A 86 -11.93 -2.06 -2.92
CA ASN A 86 -10.87 -2.12 -1.94
C ASN A 86 -11.06 -3.33 -1.03
N PHE A 87 -9.97 -3.99 -0.67
CA PHE A 87 -9.93 -5.12 0.23
C PHE A 87 -8.87 -4.87 1.30
N HIS A 88 -9.20 -5.12 2.56
CA HIS A 88 -8.30 -4.98 3.69
C HIS A 88 -8.29 -6.27 4.51
N SER A 89 -7.11 -6.72 4.93
CA SER A 89 -6.95 -7.91 5.76
C SER A 89 -5.77 -7.80 6.71
N HIS A 90 -5.94 -8.30 7.94
CA HIS A 90 -4.84 -8.46 8.88
C HIS A 90 -4.00 -9.69 8.52
N VAL A 91 -2.69 -9.50 8.40
CA VAL A 91 -1.71 -10.53 8.01
C VAL A 91 -0.62 -10.62 9.07
N GLY A 92 -0.31 -11.83 9.52
CA GLY A 92 0.83 -12.08 10.41
C GLY A 92 0.73 -11.44 11.80
N GLY A 93 -0.47 -11.04 12.23
CA GLY A 93 -0.74 -10.55 13.60
C GLY A 93 -0.26 -9.14 13.92
N GLN A 94 0.49 -8.49 13.02
CA GLN A 94 1.03 -7.13 13.20
C GLN A 94 0.91 -6.26 11.94
N TYR A 95 0.50 -6.84 10.80
CA TYR A 95 0.44 -6.11 9.53
C TYR A 95 -0.97 -6.07 8.99
N CYS A 96 -1.27 -5.02 8.24
CA CYS A 96 -2.42 -4.94 7.36
C CYS A 96 -1.97 -4.96 5.92
N MET A 97 -2.64 -5.80 5.13
CA MET A 97 -2.55 -5.78 3.67
C MET A 97 -3.81 -5.11 3.13
N GLU A 98 -3.61 -4.08 2.33
CA GLU A 98 -4.68 -3.38 1.63
C GLU A 98 -4.49 -3.47 0.13
N LEU A 99 -5.53 -3.87 -0.58
CA LEU A 99 -5.56 -4.03 -2.02
C LEU A 99 -6.61 -3.10 -2.61
N PHE A 100 -6.20 -2.31 -3.60
CA PHE A 100 -7.07 -1.43 -4.36
C PHE A 100 -7.16 -1.94 -5.79
N VAL A 101 -8.38 -2.09 -6.29
CA VAL A 101 -8.64 -2.23 -7.73
C VAL A 101 -9.07 -0.86 -8.23
N LEU A 102 -8.32 -0.30 -9.17
CA LEU A 102 -8.53 1.01 -9.75
C LEU A 102 -8.96 0.86 -11.20
N GLU A 103 -9.87 1.71 -11.67
CA GLU A 103 -10.22 1.85 -13.08
C GLU A 103 -10.18 3.31 -13.50
N GLY A 104 -9.33 3.66 -14.46
CA GLY A 104 -9.19 5.06 -14.86
C GLY A 104 -8.17 5.29 -15.96
N SER A 105 -7.79 6.55 -16.10
CA SER A 105 -6.68 6.95 -16.97
C SER A 105 -5.33 6.61 -16.32
N LEU A 106 -4.28 6.57 -17.14
CA LEU A 106 -2.91 6.41 -16.65
C LEU A 106 -2.54 7.51 -15.66
N GLU A 107 -2.97 8.75 -15.92
CA GLU A 107 -2.70 9.90 -15.05
C GLU A 107 -3.33 9.73 -13.66
N ASP A 108 -4.60 9.33 -13.60
CA ASP A 108 -5.32 9.14 -12.34
C ASP A 108 -4.70 8.01 -11.50
N ILE A 109 -4.41 6.87 -12.16
CA ILE A 109 -3.79 5.70 -11.52
C ILE A 109 -2.39 6.06 -11.00
N SER A 110 -1.57 6.74 -11.82
CA SER A 110 -0.22 7.16 -11.44
C SER A 110 -0.25 8.13 -10.25
N SER A 111 -1.20 9.07 -10.27
CA SER A 111 -1.41 10.02 -9.17
C SER A 111 -1.79 9.30 -7.87
N PHE A 112 -2.70 8.33 -7.94
CA PHE A 112 -3.09 7.52 -6.78
C PHE A 112 -1.91 6.73 -6.22
N VAL A 113 -1.19 5.99 -7.06
CA VAL A 113 0.00 5.21 -6.67
C VAL A 113 1.06 6.13 -6.06
N GLY A 114 1.29 7.30 -6.65
CA GLY A 114 2.24 8.29 -6.12
C GLY A 114 1.87 8.74 -4.71
N LYS A 115 0.59 8.96 -4.43
CA LYS A 115 0.12 9.32 -3.08
C LYS A 115 0.25 8.16 -2.08
N VAL A 116 0.01 6.93 -2.52
CA VAL A 116 0.22 5.72 -1.69
C VAL A 116 1.69 5.59 -1.33
N ARG A 117 2.59 5.62 -2.33
CA ARG A 117 4.05 5.57 -2.12
C ARG A 117 4.60 6.70 -1.24
N ALA A 118 3.97 7.87 -1.24
CA ALA A 118 4.36 9.01 -0.41
C ALA A 118 3.86 8.90 1.05
N THR A 119 3.05 7.89 1.37
CA THR A 119 2.59 7.64 2.73
C THR A 119 3.75 7.07 3.55
N LYS A 120 4.00 7.64 4.72
CA LYS A 120 5.04 7.12 5.63
C LYS A 120 4.60 5.77 6.18
N ASP A 121 5.57 4.98 6.67
CA ASP A 121 5.33 3.73 7.38
C ASP A 121 4.60 2.63 6.56
N THR A 122 4.57 2.77 5.23
CA THR A 122 4.27 1.65 4.32
C THR A 122 5.50 0.76 4.19
N LEU A 123 5.34 -0.55 4.38
CA LEU A 123 6.42 -1.53 4.22
C LEU A 123 6.66 -1.87 2.76
N THR A 124 5.59 -2.06 1.99
CA THR A 124 5.67 -2.42 0.57
C THR A 124 4.48 -1.85 -0.18
N VAL A 125 4.74 -1.34 -1.39
CA VAL A 125 3.71 -0.87 -2.33
C VAL A 125 4.02 -1.51 -3.68
N ASP A 126 3.22 -2.51 -4.05
CA ASP A 126 3.27 -3.17 -5.35
C ASP A 126 2.07 -2.76 -6.17
N TYR A 127 2.22 -2.68 -7.48
CA TYR A 127 1.07 -2.54 -8.36
C TYR A 127 1.31 -3.16 -9.73
N SER A 128 0.21 -3.36 -10.45
CA SER A 128 0.21 -3.74 -11.85
C SER A 128 -0.83 -2.92 -12.58
N VAL A 129 -0.54 -2.52 -13.81
CA VAL A 129 -1.46 -1.76 -14.67
C VAL A 129 -1.69 -2.56 -15.95
N THR A 130 -2.95 -2.77 -16.30
CA THR A 130 -3.36 -3.55 -17.48
C THR A 130 -4.40 -2.77 -18.28
N PRO A 131 -4.24 -2.62 -19.60
CA PRO A 131 -5.28 -2.07 -20.46
C PRO A 131 -6.53 -2.94 -20.45
N VAL A 132 -7.70 -2.32 -20.33
CA VAL A 132 -8.98 -3.05 -20.28
C VAL A 132 -9.90 -2.81 -21.46
N ASP A 133 -9.50 -1.96 -22.39
CA ASP A 133 -10.16 -1.72 -23.67
C ASP A 133 -10.20 -2.95 -24.59
N GLU A 134 -9.38 -3.98 -24.32
CA GLU A 134 -9.41 -5.28 -25.01
C GLU A 134 -10.42 -6.27 -24.42
N PHE A 135 -10.89 -6.06 -23.18
CA PHE A 135 -12.05 -6.77 -22.63
C PHE A 135 -13.31 -6.05 -23.14
N GLY A 136 -13.71 -6.39 -24.37
CA GLY A 136 -14.66 -5.63 -25.18
C GLY A 136 -15.94 -5.16 -24.48
N SER A 137 -16.62 -4.20 -25.12
CA SER A 137 -17.90 -3.59 -24.73
C SER A 137 -19.06 -4.60 -24.57
N GLY A 138 -19.01 -5.44 -23.54
CA GLY A 138 -20.14 -6.18 -22.98
C GLY A 138 -20.90 -5.28 -21.99
N PRO A 139 -22.18 -5.55 -21.70
CA PRO A 139 -23.06 -4.60 -21.04
C PRO A 139 -22.73 -4.47 -19.55
N LEU A 140 -21.76 -3.62 -19.22
CA LEU A 140 -21.62 -3.01 -17.89
C LEU A 140 -22.21 -1.59 -17.86
N GLY A 141 -23.03 -1.25 -18.87
CA GLY A 141 -23.71 0.03 -19.01
C GLY A 141 -25.10 0.11 -18.36
N ALA A 142 -25.49 -0.84 -17.51
CA ALA A 142 -26.71 -0.72 -16.71
C ALA A 142 -26.66 -1.65 -15.49
N ALA A 143 -26.97 -1.08 -14.32
CA ALA A 143 -27.13 -1.72 -13.01
C ALA A 143 -25.84 -2.14 -12.30
N ASN A 144 -25.35 -1.29 -11.40
CA ASN A 144 -25.41 -1.54 -9.96
C ASN A 144 -24.86 -0.33 -9.20
N ALA A 145 -25.77 0.54 -8.75
CA ALA A 145 -25.48 1.37 -7.59
C ALA A 145 -25.40 0.41 -6.39
N HIS A 146 -24.21 -0.09 -6.07
CA HIS A 146 -23.98 -0.79 -4.83
C HIS A 146 -23.92 0.24 -3.71
N GLU A 147 -25.06 0.45 -3.04
CA GLU A 147 -25.08 1.06 -1.71
C GLU A 147 -24.25 0.17 -0.78
N HIS A 148 -23.08 0.66 -0.37
CA HIS A 148 -22.35 0.07 0.74
C HIS A 148 -23.11 0.39 2.04
N GLY A 149 -24.05 -0.51 2.38
CA GLY A 149 -24.65 -0.59 3.70
C GLY A 149 -23.57 -0.82 4.75
N GLY A 150 -23.64 -0.02 5.82
CA GLY A 150 -22.63 0.05 6.87
C GLY A 150 -22.30 -1.29 7.52
N HIS A 151 -21.04 -1.43 7.91
CA HIS A 151 -20.62 -2.43 8.89
C HIS A 151 -20.04 -1.72 10.11
N GLY A 152 -20.59 -2.13 11.25
CA GLY A 152 -20.55 -1.40 12.51
C GLY A 152 -19.20 -1.38 13.20
N SER A 153 -19.06 -0.34 14.02
CA SER A 153 -18.19 -0.29 15.18
C SER A 153 -18.44 -1.52 16.06
N HIS A 154 -17.50 -2.47 16.05
CA HIS A 154 -17.35 -3.37 17.19
C HIS A 154 -16.52 -2.63 18.23
N ASP A 155 -17.24 -2.03 19.19
CA ASP A 155 -16.77 -1.92 20.56
C ASP A 155 -16.48 -3.34 21.06
N ALA A 156 -15.26 -3.57 21.56
CA ALA A 156 -14.92 -4.74 22.35
C ALA A 156 -13.95 -4.32 23.45
N ASP A 157 -14.57 -4.10 24.61
CA ASP A 157 -14.14 -4.57 25.93
C ASP A 157 -12.76 -4.15 26.44
N THR A 158 -12.79 -3.15 27.32
CA THR A 158 -11.87 -2.99 28.43
C THR A 158 -11.78 -4.28 29.25
N GLU A 159 -10.67 -5.01 29.09
CA GLU A 159 -10.20 -5.99 30.07
C GLU A 159 -9.80 -5.25 31.35
N THR A 160 -10.59 -5.41 32.41
CA THR A 160 -10.18 -5.12 33.78
C THR A 160 -9.39 -6.31 34.31
N ALA A 161 -8.10 -6.12 34.58
CA ALA A 161 -7.38 -6.95 35.54
C ALA A 161 -6.20 -6.21 36.19
N ASP A 162 -6.17 -6.33 37.51
CA ASP A 162 -5.05 -6.22 38.44
C ASP A 162 -4.56 -4.84 38.89
N ALA A 163 -4.88 -4.52 40.15
CA ALA A 163 -3.87 -4.55 41.20
C ALA A 163 -4.53 -4.57 42.59
N ASP A 164 -4.55 -5.75 43.21
CA ASP A 164 -4.44 -5.85 44.66
C ASP A 164 -3.13 -5.19 45.10
N THR A 165 -3.19 -4.35 46.13
CA THR A 165 -2.34 -4.32 47.34
C THR A 165 -2.21 -2.88 47.81
N GLU A 166 -2.94 -2.49 48.86
CA GLU A 166 -2.36 -1.57 49.85
C GLU A 166 -2.93 -1.82 51.25
N THR A 167 -2.02 -1.64 52.19
CA THR A 167 -1.96 -2.06 53.58
C THR A 167 -2.85 -1.28 54.55
N ALA A 168 -3.22 -1.96 55.64
CA ALA A 168 -3.31 -1.50 57.04
C ALA A 168 -3.80 -0.06 57.32
N ASP A 169 -4.86 0.09 58.15
CA ASP A 169 -4.66 0.41 59.57
C ASP A 169 -5.98 0.50 60.37
N ALA A 170 -5.85 0.09 61.63
CA ALA A 170 -6.51 0.56 62.85
C ALA A 170 -8.01 0.33 63.18
N ASP A 171 -8.17 -0.07 64.45
CA ASP A 171 -9.24 0.21 65.42
C ASP A 171 -10.49 -0.72 65.46
N THR A 172 -10.90 -1.32 66.58
CA THR A 172 -10.59 -1.10 68.01
C THR A 172 -10.83 -2.37 68.82
N ASN A 173 -10.06 -2.52 69.90
CA ASN A 173 -10.40 -3.35 71.07
C ASN A 173 -10.60 -2.41 72.26
N ASP A 174 -11.84 -2.23 72.72
CA ASP A 174 -12.25 -2.06 74.13
C ASP A 174 -13.75 -2.33 74.26
#